data_AF-A0A3B9UYZ2-F1
#
_entry.id   AF-A0A3B9UYZ2-F1
#
_cell.length_a   1.000
_cell.length_b   1.000
_cell.length_c   1.000
_cell.angle_alpha   90.00
_cell.angle_beta   90.00
_cell.angle_gamma   90.00
#
_symmetry.space_group_name_H-M   'P 1'
#
loop_
_entity.id
_entity.type
_entity.pdbx_description
1 polymer ?
#
loop_
_entity_poly.entity_id
_entity_poly.type
_entity_poly.pdbx_seq_one_letter_code
_entity_poly.pdbx_strand_id
1 'polypeptide(L)'
;MKVVKAELKAIRKNGIDVKVHNGLMGLITSIDKEDITFEDIANHQVHTKVILLTRKCCSSTPMIILETGVKAEDDEEIVELLDRILELIGEEIKENLKK
;
A
#
# COMPACT_ATOMS: atom_id res chain seq x y z
N MET A 1 -9.57 6.81 -1.92
CA MET A 1 -8.89 7.61 -0.86
C MET A 1 -8.00 8.73 -1.42
N LYS A 2 -8.02 9.96 -0.88
CA LYS A 2 -7.02 10.99 -1.25
C LYS A 2 -5.65 10.67 -0.65
N VAL A 3 -4.60 10.54 -1.47
CA VAL A 3 -3.21 10.39 -1.02
C VAL A 3 -2.38 11.60 -1.45
N VAL A 4 -1.75 12.26 -0.49
CA VAL A 4 -0.92 13.46 -0.70
C VAL A 4 0.57 13.16 -0.70
N LYS A 5 0.97 12.03 -0.10
CA LYS A 5 2.37 11.58 -0.03
C LYS A 5 2.42 10.07 0.06
N ALA A 6 3.38 9.46 -0.62
CA ALA A 6 3.74 8.05 -0.50
C ALA A 6 5.26 7.93 -0.25
N GLU A 7 5.68 6.86 0.41
CA GLU A 7 7.09 6.56 0.67
C GLU A 7 7.28 5.05 0.75
N LEU A 8 8.19 4.49 -0.05
CA LEU A 8 8.57 3.09 0.01
C LEU A 8 9.32 2.82 1.33
N LYS A 9 8.84 1.88 2.15
CA LYS A 9 9.43 1.58 3.47
C LYS A 9 10.23 0.31 3.51
N ALA A 10 9.73 -0.72 2.85
CA ALA A 10 10.38 -2.01 2.85
C ALA A 10 10.08 -2.74 1.54
N ILE A 11 11.04 -3.56 1.15
CA ILE A 11 10.91 -4.57 0.10
C ILE A 11 11.14 -5.89 0.78
N ARG A 12 10.16 -6.77 0.67
CA ARG A 12 10.16 -8.10 1.26
C ARG A 12 10.15 -9.10 0.10
N LYS A 13 10.59 -10.33 0.39
CA LYS A 13 10.50 -11.41 -0.60
C LYS A 13 9.07 -11.60 -1.14
N ASN A 14 8.08 -11.33 -0.29
CA ASN A 14 6.66 -11.54 -0.57
C ASN A 14 5.86 -10.25 -0.78
N GLY A 15 6.50 -9.11 -1.07
CA GLY A 15 5.77 -7.87 -1.27
C GLY A 15 6.58 -6.60 -0.98
N ILE A 16 5.88 -5.47 -0.94
CA ILE A 16 6.42 -4.18 -0.54
C ILE A 16 5.51 -3.53 0.50
N ASP A 17 6.10 -2.68 1.35
CA ASP A 17 5.34 -1.85 2.28
C ASP A 17 5.51 -0.38 1.90
N VAL A 18 4.40 0.30 1.66
CA VAL A 18 4.35 1.71 1.31
C VAL A 18 3.67 2.48 2.43
N LYS A 19 4.33 3.51 2.95
CA LYS A 19 3.68 4.45 3.87
C LYS A 19 2.98 5.53 3.07
N VAL A 20 1.67 5.63 3.19
CA VAL A 20 0.87 6.67 2.55
C VAL A 20 0.35 7.68 3.57
N HIS A 21 0.16 8.93 3.16
CA HIS A 21 -0.45 9.97 3.97
C HIS A 21 -1.64 10.56 3.23
N ASN A 22 -2.80 10.64 3.87
CA ASN A 22 -4.04 11.16 3.26
C ASN A 22 -4.29 12.66 3.55
N GLY A 23 -3.35 13.30 4.25
CA GLY A 23 -3.44 14.70 4.69
C GLY A 23 -3.85 14.85 6.15
N LEU A 24 -4.46 13.81 6.73
CA LEU A 24 -4.84 13.76 8.16
C LEU A 24 -3.94 12.80 8.94
N MET A 25 -3.66 11.63 8.39
CA MET A 25 -2.90 10.59 9.06
C MET A 25 -2.06 9.76 8.08
N GLY A 26 -1.05 9.12 8.65
CA GLY A 26 -0.23 8.13 7.95
C GLY A 26 -0.83 6.72 8.09
N LEU A 27 -0.82 5.99 6.99
CA LEU A 27 -1.27 4.61 6.86
C LEU A 27 -0.13 3.78 6.29
N ILE A 28 -0.14 2.47 6.54
CA ILE A 28 0.76 1.51 5.90
C ILE A 28 -0.05 0.69 4.91
N THR A 29 0.38 0.68 3.66
CA THR A 29 -0.18 -0.16 2.60
C THR A 29 0.80 -1.31 2.34
N SER A 30 0.41 -2.51 2.74
CA SER A 30 1.11 -3.76 2.44
C SER A 30 0.63 -4.26 1.09
N ILE A 31 1.54 -4.45 0.14
CA ILE A 31 1.26 -4.93 -1.22
C ILE A 31 2.01 -6.24 -1.39
N ASP A 32 1.29 -7.35 -1.34
CA ASP A 32 1.84 -8.69 -1.21
C ASP A 32 1.62 -9.52 -2.49
N LYS A 33 2.71 -10.12 -2.97
CA LYS A 33 2.76 -11.14 -4.03
C LYS A 33 4.13 -11.83 -3.96
N GLU A 34 4.18 -13.14 -4.19
CA GLU A 34 5.45 -13.83 -4.33
C GLU A 34 6.16 -13.37 -5.61
N ASP A 35 7.47 -13.10 -5.52
CA ASP A 35 8.30 -12.60 -6.62
C ASP A 35 7.68 -11.38 -7.32
N ILE A 36 7.16 -10.44 -6.52
CA ILE A 36 6.43 -9.26 -6.99
C ILE A 36 7.21 -8.44 -8.02
N THR A 37 6.57 -8.14 -9.15
CA THR A 37 7.09 -7.23 -10.18
C THR A 37 6.38 -5.88 -10.14
N PHE A 38 6.96 -4.88 -10.80
CA PHE A 38 6.31 -3.57 -10.95
C PHE A 38 5.00 -3.69 -11.74
N GLU A 39 5.01 -4.50 -12.80
CA GLU A 39 3.86 -4.76 -13.65
C GLU A 39 2.71 -5.43 -12.88
N ASP A 40 2.99 -6.25 -11.88
CA ASP A 40 1.95 -6.83 -11.03
C ASP A 40 1.18 -5.76 -10.26
N ILE A 41 1.89 -4.76 -9.74
CA ILE A 41 1.30 -3.64 -9.01
C ILE A 41 0.51 -2.75 -9.99
N ALA A 42 1.08 -2.46 -11.15
CA ALA A 42 0.46 -1.62 -12.18
C ALA A 42 -0.79 -2.24 -12.81
N ASN A 43 -0.89 -3.57 -12.83
CA ASN A 43 -2.08 -4.30 -13.30
C ASN A 43 -3.01 -4.72 -12.16
N HIS A 44 -2.76 -4.24 -10.93
CA HIS A 44 -3.54 -4.56 -9.71
C HIS A 44 -3.64 -6.07 -9.41
N GLN A 45 -2.65 -6.86 -9.83
CA GLN A 45 -2.60 -8.31 -9.64
C GLN A 45 -1.88 -8.70 -8.35
N VAL A 46 -2.22 -8.03 -7.25
CA VAL A 46 -1.54 -8.11 -5.95
C VAL A 46 -2.56 -8.15 -4.82
N HIS A 47 -2.22 -8.78 -3.70
CA HIS A 47 -3.05 -8.72 -2.51
C HIS A 47 -2.65 -7.48 -1.70
N THR A 48 -3.60 -6.62 -1.36
CA THR A 48 -3.29 -5.34 -0.68
C THR A 48 -4.06 -5.20 0.62
N LYS A 49 -3.36 -4.75 1.68
CA LYS A 49 -3.93 -4.39 2.98
C LYS A 49 -3.54 -2.97 3.36
N VAL A 50 -4.52 -2.16 3.74
CA VAL A 50 -4.28 -0.83 4.30
C VAL A 50 -4.46 -0.89 5.81
N ILE A 51 -3.40 -0.54 6.53
CA ILE A 51 -3.27 -0.69 7.97
C ILE A 51 -3.14 0.70 8.59
N LEU A 52 -4.10 1.03 9.44
CA LEU A 52 -4.05 2.19 10.32
C LEU A 52 -3.44 1.79 11.67
N LEU A 53 -2.38 2.47 12.07
CA LEU A 53 -1.82 2.34 13.41
C LEU A 53 -2.54 3.31 14.35
N THR A 54 -3.54 2.81 15.07
CA THR A 54 -4.22 3.60 16.09
C THR A 54 -3.34 3.69 17.33
N ARG A 55 -2.94 4.92 17.72
CA ARG A 55 -2.22 5.16 18.97
C ARG A 55 -3.22 5.29 20.10
N LYS A 56 -3.21 4.33 21.04
CA LYS A 56 -3.76 4.53 22.38
C LYS A 56 -2.63 4.95 23.32
N CYS A 57 -2.97 5.57 24.46
CA CYS A 57 -2.00 6.17 25.38
C CYS A 57 -0.86 5.25 25.85
N CYS A 58 -1.01 3.93 25.73
CA CYS A 58 0.00 2.94 26.14
C CYS A 58 0.31 1.85 25.10
N SER A 59 -0.33 1.84 23.92
CA SER A 59 -0.09 0.82 22.89
C SER A 59 -0.51 1.28 21.50
N SER A 60 0.16 0.77 20.48
CA SER A 60 -0.27 0.90 19.08
C SER A 60 -0.92 -0.40 18.65
N THR A 61 -2.20 -0.35 18.27
CA THR A 61 -2.91 -1.51 17.73
C THR A 61 -3.09 -1.31 16.22
N PRO A 62 -2.55 -2.21 15.37
CA PRO A 62 -2.80 -2.17 13.95
C PRO A 62 -4.25 -2.56 13.67
N MET A 63 -4.90 -1.77 12.81
CA MET A 63 -6.26 -2.02 12.34
C MET A 63 -6.25 -2.03 10.82
N ILE A 64 -6.70 -3.13 10.22
CA ILE A 64 -6.92 -3.19 8.77
C ILE A 64 -8.19 -2.40 8.47
N ILE A 65 -8.08 -1.44 7.56
CA ILE A 65 -9.19 -0.57 7.15
C ILE A 65 -9.65 -0.83 5.72
N LEU A 66 -8.81 -1.42 4.88
CA LEU A 66 -9.13 -1.89 3.53
C LEU A 66 -8.34 -3.18 3.26
N GLU A 67 -8.95 -4.16 2.61
CA GLU A 67 -8.31 -5.42 2.22
C GLU A 67 -8.92 -5.98 0.93
N THR A 68 -8.06 -6.32 -0.03
CA THR A 68 -8.52 -6.88 -1.31
C THR A 68 -9.23 -8.23 -1.11
N GLY A 69 -10.33 -8.44 -1.81
CA GLY A 69 -11.11 -9.69 -1.79
C GLY A 69 -12.02 -9.86 -0.59
N VAL A 70 -12.13 -8.85 0.29
CA VAL A 70 -13.06 -8.87 1.43
C VAL A 70 -14.39 -8.19 1.08
N LYS A 71 -14.35 -7.05 0.39
CA LYS A 71 -15.52 -6.31 -0.09
C LYS A 71 -15.23 -5.65 -1.43
N ALA A 72 -16.23 -5.59 -2.30
CA ALA A 72 -16.07 -4.99 -3.63
C ALA A 72 -15.74 -3.49 -3.56
N GLU A 73 -16.33 -2.77 -2.60
CA GLU A 73 -16.04 -1.35 -2.41
C GLU A 73 -14.59 -1.11 -1.94
N ASP A 74 -14.05 -2.03 -1.13
CA ASP A 74 -12.64 -1.97 -0.69
C ASP A 74 -11.70 -2.22 -1.89
N ASP A 75 -12.07 -3.14 -2.78
CA ASP A 75 -11.29 -3.44 -4.00
C ASP A 75 -11.19 -2.21 -4.92
N GLU A 76 -12.31 -1.53 -5.17
CA GLU A 76 -12.34 -0.29 -5.97
C GLU A 76 -11.47 0.81 -5.35
N GLU A 77 -11.57 1.02 -4.03
CA GLU A 77 -10.78 2.05 -3.35
C GLU A 77 -9.28 1.70 -3.32
N ILE A 78 -8.94 0.41 -3.25
CA ILE A 78 -7.55 -0.05 -3.32
C ILE A 78 -6.95 0.18 -4.72
N VAL A 79 -7.72 -0.06 -5.79
CA VAL A 79 -7.26 0.23 -7.16
C VAL A 79 -6.87 1.70 -7.30
N GLU A 80 -7.75 2.61 -6.88
CA GLU A 80 -7.45 4.06 -6.88
C GLU A 80 -6.22 4.41 -6.03
N LEU A 81 -6.06 3.74 -4.89
CA LEU A 81 -4.91 3.93 -4.00
C LEU A 81 -3.60 3.48 -4.67
N LEU A 82 -3.60 2.31 -5.33
CA LEU A 82 -2.43 1.79 -6.04
C LEU A 82 -2.03 2.71 -7.18
N ASP A 83 -3.00 3.15 -8.00
CA ASP A 83 -2.74 4.10 -9.09
C ASP A 83 -2.10 5.39 -8.56
N ARG A 84 -2.62 5.92 -7.45
CA ARG A 84 -2.09 7.13 -6.84
C ARG A 84 -0.71 6.93 -6.24
N ILE A 85 -0.41 5.77 -5.66
CA ILE A 85 0.94 5.42 -5.19
C ILE A 85 1.91 5.41 -6.37
N LEU A 86 1.54 4.77 -7.48
CA LEU A 86 2.37 4.67 -8.68
C LEU A 86 2.62 6.03 -9.32
N GLU A 87 1.63 6.92 -9.34
CA GLU A 87 1.81 8.29 -9.80
C GLU A 87 2.84 9.07 -8.96
N LEU A 88 2.87 8.84 -7.64
CA LEU A 88 3.73 9.57 -6.71
C LEU A 88 5.16 9.01 -6.63
N ILE A 89 5.30 7.68 -6.62
CA ILE A 89 6.58 6.99 -6.34
C ILE A 89 6.83 5.78 -7.25
N GLY A 90 6.12 5.66 -8.38
CA GLY A 90 6.21 4.49 -9.26
C GLY A 90 7.62 4.23 -9.81
N GLU A 91 8.33 5.27 -10.22
CA GLU A 91 9.73 5.12 -10.71
C GLU A 91 10.67 4.60 -9.61
N GLU A 92 10.52 5.08 -8.37
CA GLU A 92 11.30 4.58 -7.23
C GLU A 92 11.02 3.10 -6.98
N ILE A 93 9.75 2.69 -6.99
CA ILE A 93 9.36 1.27 -6.83
C ILE A 93 9.99 0.43 -7.94
N LYS A 94 9.89 0.89 -9.18
CA LYS A 94 10.41 0.21 -10.37
C LYS A 94 11.93 0.02 -10.32
N GLU A 95 12.67 1.03 -9.87
CA GLU A 95 14.12 0.94 -9.73
C GLU A 95 14.55 -0.04 -8.63
N ASN A 96 13.78 -0.10 -7.53
CA ASN A 96 14.13 -0.94 -6.40
C ASN A 96 13.72 -2.42 -6.58
N LEU A 97 12.66 -2.72 -7.34
CA LEU A 97 12.27 -4.10 -7.67
C LEU A 97 13.14 -4.77 -8.75
N LYS A 98 13.98 -4.01 -9.45
CA LYS A 98 14.94 -4.53 -10.44
C LYS A 98 16.24 -5.04 -9.82
N LYS A 99 16.50 -4.73 -8.55
CA LYS A 99 17.72 -5.09 -7.83
C LYS A 99 17.58 -6.44 -7.15
#